data_AF-A0A382K643-F1
#
_entry.id   AF-A0A382K643-F1
#
_cell.length_a   1.000
_cell.length_b   1.000
_cell.length_c   1.000
_cell.angle_alpha   90.00
_cell.angle_beta   90.00
_cell.angle_gamma   90.00
#
_symmetry.space_group_name_H-M   'P 1'
#
loop_
_entity.id
_entity.type
_entity.pdbx_description
1 polymer ?
#
loop_
_entity_poly.entity_id
_entity_poly.type
_entity_poly.pdbx_seq_one_letter_code
_entity_poly.pdbx_strand_id
1 'polypeptide(L)'
;MTLNKTTTLTTLGLIAATLPLGQAHADQFEQAKPNNWHHWRGPDANGVSSTAKPPVQWSPTNNIQWKVPLEGNGSSTPIIWGNKLFVLTAINTGEVDPGLPRPEDQPKRVFGITHPNTSYEFVVLCLDRNTGKVLWRQLATKLIPHEGAHGDNNFASASP
;
A
#
# COMPACT_ATOMS: atom_id res chain seq x y z
N MET A 1 73.88 38.79 18.01
CA MET A 1 73.81 37.32 17.88
C MET A 1 72.45 36.93 18.44
N THR A 2 71.43 36.84 17.59
CA THR A 2 70.03 36.69 18.02
C THR A 2 69.40 35.61 17.15
N LEU A 3 69.08 34.45 17.74
CA LEU A 3 68.41 33.35 17.05
C LEU A 3 66.89 33.53 17.16
N ASN A 4 66.20 33.57 16.03
CA ASN A 4 64.75 33.42 15.95
C ASN A 4 64.40 31.93 15.75
N LYS A 5 63.49 31.41 16.59
CA LYS A 5 62.91 30.08 16.46
C LYS A 5 61.61 30.17 15.65
N THR A 6 61.49 29.36 14.61
CA THR A 6 60.26 29.23 13.79
C THR A 6 59.50 27.98 14.24
N THR A 7 58.25 28.16 14.66
CA THR A 7 57.32 27.07 15.05
C THR A 7 56.51 26.65 13.84
N THR A 8 56.56 25.36 13.48
CA THR A 8 55.76 24.76 12.40
C THR A 8 54.42 24.28 12.98
N LEU A 9 53.28 24.75 12.46
CA LEU A 9 51.96 24.17 12.72
C LEU A 9 51.64 23.11 11.66
N THR A 10 51.34 21.90 12.11
CA THR A 10 50.85 20.79 11.26
C THR A 10 49.32 20.84 11.23
N THR A 11 48.73 21.04 10.06
CA THR A 11 47.27 20.98 9.85
C THR A 11 46.88 19.53 9.51
N LEU A 12 46.09 18.87 10.35
CA LEU A 12 45.42 17.61 9.99
C LEU A 12 44.23 17.91 9.07
N GLY A 13 44.25 17.38 7.85
CA GLY A 13 43.13 17.42 6.92
C GLY A 13 42.07 16.37 7.29
N LEU A 14 40.83 16.81 7.50
CA LEU A 14 39.66 15.94 7.62
C LEU A 14 39.25 15.49 6.20
N ILE A 15 39.34 14.19 5.90
CA ILE A 15 38.77 13.62 4.68
C ILE A 15 37.29 13.31 4.97
N ALA A 16 36.39 14.16 4.50
CA ALA A 16 34.96 13.89 4.50
C ALA A 16 34.66 12.84 3.41
N ALA A 17 34.41 11.59 3.81
CA ALA A 17 33.92 10.56 2.90
C ALA A 17 32.44 10.84 2.58
N THR A 18 32.18 11.40 1.40
CA THR A 18 30.82 11.52 0.85
C THR A 18 30.34 10.14 0.42
N LEU A 19 29.43 9.53 1.18
CA LEU A 19 28.69 8.35 0.74
C LEU A 19 27.79 8.78 -0.44
N PRO A 20 27.87 8.13 -1.61
CA PRO A 20 26.93 8.41 -2.68
C PRO A 20 25.54 7.97 -2.22
N LEU A 21 24.63 8.93 -2.07
CA LEU A 21 23.19 8.66 -2.00
C LEU A 21 22.83 7.94 -3.31
N GLY A 22 22.50 6.65 -3.20
CA GLY A 22 22.12 5.85 -4.36
C GLY A 22 20.98 6.51 -5.11
N GLN A 23 21.22 6.92 -6.35
CA GLN A 23 20.17 7.34 -7.26
C GLN A 23 19.30 6.10 -7.53
N ALA A 24 18.05 6.13 -7.08
CA ALA A 24 17.05 5.21 -7.60
C ALA A 24 16.81 5.61 -9.07
N HIS A 25 17.40 4.88 -10.00
CA HIS A 25 17.30 5.16 -11.42
C HIS A 25 15.93 4.70 -11.94
N ALA A 26 15.19 5.58 -12.63
CA ALA A 26 13.94 5.22 -13.32
C ALA A 26 14.12 4.03 -14.29
N ASP A 27 15.33 3.83 -14.82
CA ASP A 27 15.72 2.69 -15.65
C ASP A 27 15.49 1.32 -14.97
N GLN A 28 15.55 1.26 -13.64
CA GLN A 28 15.30 0.04 -12.89
C GLN A 28 13.81 -0.34 -12.89
N PHE A 29 12.91 0.64 -12.93
CA PHE A 29 11.48 0.38 -12.96
C PHE A 29 11.08 -0.25 -14.30
N GLU A 30 11.48 0.33 -15.43
CA GLU A 30 11.14 -0.19 -16.77
C GLU A 30 11.68 -1.60 -17.01
N GLN A 31 12.86 -1.91 -16.47
CA GLN A 31 13.41 -3.26 -16.53
C GLN A 31 12.69 -4.25 -15.60
N ALA A 32 12.25 -3.80 -14.43
CA ALA A 32 11.59 -4.65 -13.45
C ALA A 32 10.09 -4.85 -13.73
N LYS A 33 9.40 -3.86 -14.29
CA LYS A 33 7.95 -3.85 -14.45
C LYS A 33 7.37 -5.08 -15.17
N PRO A 34 8.00 -5.67 -16.21
CA PRO A 34 7.43 -6.82 -16.92
C PRO A 34 7.33 -8.08 -16.06
N ASN A 35 8.12 -8.15 -14.99
CA ASN A 35 8.12 -9.27 -14.04
C ASN A 35 7.19 -9.03 -12.83
N ASN A 36 6.40 -7.96 -12.86
CA ASN A 36 5.57 -7.50 -11.75
C ASN A 36 4.15 -7.16 -12.21
N TRP A 37 3.21 -7.05 -11.26
CA TRP A 37 1.85 -6.58 -11.51
C TRP A 37 1.62 -5.27 -10.76
N HIS A 38 2.22 -4.21 -11.28
CA HIS A 38 2.43 -2.95 -10.56
C HIS A 38 1.27 -1.95 -10.63
N HIS A 39 0.20 -2.28 -11.37
CA HIS A 39 -1.07 -1.53 -11.37
C HIS A 39 -2.22 -2.45 -11.81
N TRP A 40 -3.46 -1.95 -11.79
CA TRP A 40 -4.67 -2.77 -11.91
C TRP A 40 -4.79 -3.63 -13.18
N ARG A 41 -4.11 -3.25 -14.28
CA ARG A 41 -4.11 -4.01 -15.56
C ARG A 41 -2.77 -4.68 -15.88
N GLY A 42 -1.86 -4.78 -14.91
CA GLY A 42 -0.59 -5.45 -15.11
C GLY A 42 0.35 -4.69 -16.04
N PRO A 43 1.52 -5.24 -16.39
CA PRO A 43 2.64 -4.47 -16.93
C PRO A 43 2.38 -3.76 -18.27
N ASP A 44 1.48 -4.31 -19.08
CA ASP A 44 1.12 -3.80 -20.41
C ASP A 44 -0.23 -3.07 -20.41
N ALA A 45 -0.80 -2.80 -19.24
CA ALA A 45 -2.09 -2.14 -19.06
C ALA A 45 -3.28 -2.80 -19.80
N ASN A 46 -3.21 -4.11 -20.07
CA ASN A 46 -4.21 -4.84 -20.85
C ASN A 46 -4.90 -5.98 -20.05
N GLY A 47 -4.49 -6.25 -18.81
CA GLY A 47 -5.05 -7.31 -17.97
C GLY A 47 -4.60 -8.73 -18.36
N VAL A 48 -3.57 -8.88 -19.19
CA VAL A 48 -3.08 -10.17 -19.69
C VAL A 48 -1.73 -10.51 -19.05
N SER A 49 -1.58 -11.77 -18.62
CA SER A 49 -0.29 -12.34 -18.24
C SER A 49 0.13 -13.37 -19.30
N SER A 50 1.06 -13.01 -20.18
CA SER A 50 1.47 -13.85 -21.32
C SER A 50 2.20 -15.14 -20.94
N THR A 51 2.79 -15.18 -19.73
CA THR A 51 3.63 -16.30 -19.27
C THR A 51 3.01 -17.11 -18.13
N ALA A 52 1.88 -16.66 -17.57
CA ALA A 52 1.28 -17.32 -16.41
C ALA A 52 0.60 -18.64 -16.81
N LYS A 53 0.73 -19.63 -15.94
CA LYS A 53 0.07 -20.94 -16.07
C LYS A 53 -0.72 -21.24 -14.80
N PRO A 54 -1.79 -20.46 -14.50
CA PRO A 54 -2.58 -20.70 -13.31
C PRO A 54 -3.32 -22.04 -13.43
N PRO A 55 -3.61 -22.72 -12.31
CA PRO A 55 -4.49 -23.89 -12.36
C PRO A 55 -5.87 -23.48 -12.88
N VAL A 56 -6.52 -24.39 -13.61
CA VAL A 56 -7.84 -24.16 -14.23
C VAL A 56 -9.00 -24.79 -13.45
N GLN A 57 -8.69 -25.45 -12.34
CA GLN A 57 -9.66 -26.06 -11.42
C GLN A 57 -9.39 -25.52 -10.02
N TRP A 58 -10.41 -25.06 -9.30
CA TRP A 58 -10.26 -24.48 -7.97
C TRP A 58 -11.42 -24.91 -7.08
N SER A 59 -11.16 -25.02 -5.80
CA SER A 59 -12.21 -25.17 -4.78
C SER A 59 -11.78 -24.47 -3.50
N PRO A 60 -12.64 -24.38 -2.47
CA PRO A 60 -12.23 -23.89 -1.17
C PRO A 60 -11.02 -24.62 -0.55
N THR A 61 -10.72 -25.85 -1.00
CA THR A 61 -9.67 -26.72 -0.48
C THR A 61 -8.62 -27.15 -1.52
N ASN A 62 -8.86 -26.91 -2.81
CA ASN A 62 -7.98 -27.34 -3.90
C ASN A 62 -7.35 -26.15 -4.63
N ASN A 63 -6.06 -26.27 -4.96
CA ASN A 63 -5.25 -25.25 -5.63
C ASN A 63 -5.12 -23.89 -4.90
N ILE A 64 -5.52 -23.80 -3.62
CA ILE A 64 -5.32 -22.63 -2.76
C ILE A 64 -3.93 -22.70 -2.11
N GLN A 65 -3.08 -21.69 -2.34
CA GLN A 65 -1.75 -21.63 -1.71
C GLN A 65 -1.81 -21.20 -0.24
N TRP A 66 -2.62 -20.19 0.07
CA TRP A 66 -2.85 -19.70 1.42
C TRP A 66 -4.16 -18.89 1.47
N LYS A 67 -4.68 -18.71 2.69
CA LYS A 67 -5.80 -17.83 3.01
C LYS A 67 -5.47 -17.13 4.31
N VAL A 68 -5.66 -15.81 4.35
CA VAL A 68 -5.44 -15.01 5.55
C VAL A 68 -6.64 -14.09 5.76
N PRO A 69 -7.13 -13.94 7.00
CA PRO A 69 -8.13 -12.93 7.30
C PRO A 69 -7.52 -11.54 7.16
N LEU A 70 -8.25 -10.62 6.55
CA LEU A 70 -7.93 -9.21 6.53
C LEU A 70 -8.99 -8.47 7.35
N GLU A 71 -8.55 -7.56 8.22
CA GLU A 71 -9.45 -6.69 8.96
C GLU A 71 -10.08 -5.66 8.01
N GLY A 72 -11.34 -5.30 8.29
CA GLY A 72 -12.09 -4.34 7.49
C GLY A 72 -12.60 -4.92 6.17
N ASN A 73 -12.91 -4.03 5.23
CA ASN A 73 -13.39 -4.38 3.90
C ASN A 73 -12.50 -3.74 2.84
N GLY A 74 -12.22 -4.50 1.77
CA GLY A 74 -11.45 -4.01 0.63
C GLY A 74 -11.73 -4.83 -0.62
N SER A 75 -11.79 -4.16 -1.76
CA SER A 75 -11.93 -4.78 -3.09
C SER A 75 -10.88 -4.29 -4.08
N SER A 76 -9.82 -3.65 -3.57
CA SER A 76 -8.68 -3.21 -4.36
C SER A 76 -8.09 -4.37 -5.17
N THR A 77 -7.73 -4.10 -6.42
CA THR A 77 -6.88 -5.05 -7.16
C THR A 77 -5.52 -5.13 -6.47
N PRO A 78 -5.03 -6.33 -6.13
CA PRO A 78 -3.74 -6.48 -5.46
C PRO A 78 -2.61 -6.05 -6.39
N ILE A 79 -1.61 -5.39 -5.83
CA ILE A 79 -0.36 -5.03 -6.51
C ILE A 79 0.73 -6.03 -6.13
N ILE A 80 1.49 -6.51 -7.11
CA ILE A 80 2.58 -7.47 -6.88
C ILE A 80 3.89 -6.86 -7.33
N TRP A 81 4.86 -6.78 -6.39
CA TRP A 81 6.23 -6.40 -6.67
C TRP A 81 7.22 -7.38 -6.02
N GLY A 82 7.84 -8.22 -6.84
CA GLY A 82 8.68 -9.33 -6.40
C GLY A 82 7.90 -10.31 -5.50
N ASN A 83 8.38 -10.46 -4.26
CA ASN A 83 7.75 -11.30 -3.23
C ASN A 83 6.76 -10.54 -2.35
N LYS A 84 6.38 -9.31 -2.71
CA LYS A 84 5.44 -8.49 -1.94
C LYS A 84 4.11 -8.37 -2.67
N LEU A 85 3.03 -8.46 -1.91
CA LEU A 85 1.66 -8.23 -2.34
C LEU A 85 1.09 -7.07 -1.53
N PHE A 86 0.50 -6.09 -2.19
CA PHE A 86 -0.09 -4.91 -1.56
C PHE A 86 -1.59 -4.87 -1.80
N VAL A 87 -2.35 -4.55 -0.75
CA VAL A 87 -3.81 -4.37 -0.80
C VAL A 87 -4.24 -3.21 0.09
N LEU A 88 -5.40 -2.64 -0.22
CA LEU A 88 -6.05 -1.64 0.61
C LEU A 88 -7.18 -2.26 1.43
N THR A 89 -7.36 -1.78 2.66
CA THR A 89 -8.54 -2.08 3.47
C THR A 89 -9.08 -0.82 4.15
N ALA A 90 -10.40 -0.74 4.29
CA ALA A 90 -11.10 0.25 5.08
C ALA A 90 -11.71 -0.44 6.33
N ILE A 91 -11.22 -0.06 7.51
CA ILE A 91 -11.62 -0.65 8.79
C ILE A 91 -12.54 0.35 9.49
N ASN A 92 -13.80 -0.01 9.70
CA ASN A 92 -14.70 0.80 10.53
C ASN A 92 -14.25 0.68 12.00
N THR A 93 -13.98 1.81 12.66
CA THR A 93 -13.51 1.82 14.05
C THR A 93 -14.64 1.73 15.08
N GLY A 94 -15.88 1.97 14.67
CA GLY A 94 -17.04 2.13 15.54
C GLY A 94 -17.11 3.48 16.26
N GLU A 95 -16.12 4.36 16.09
CA GLU A 95 -16.13 5.70 16.70
C GLU A 95 -17.14 6.61 15.98
N VAL A 96 -18.24 6.90 16.65
CA VAL A 96 -19.34 7.73 16.12
C VAL A 96 -19.06 9.22 16.34
N ASP A 97 -19.30 10.04 15.32
CA ASP A 97 -19.46 11.49 15.47
C ASP A 97 -20.93 11.83 15.80
N PRO A 98 -21.22 12.33 17.03
CA PRO A 98 -22.59 12.66 17.43
C PRO A 98 -23.18 13.86 16.68
N GLY A 99 -22.37 14.64 15.97
CA GLY A 99 -22.81 15.74 15.12
C GLY A 99 -23.39 15.29 13.78
N LEU A 100 -23.22 14.02 13.40
CA LEU A 100 -23.71 13.46 12.13
C LEU A 100 -24.94 12.57 12.34
N PRO A 101 -25.95 12.64 11.46
CA PRO A 101 -27.12 11.78 11.56
C PRO A 101 -26.74 10.32 11.36
N ARG A 102 -27.30 9.43 12.17
CA ARG A 102 -27.06 7.98 12.02
C ARG A 102 -27.56 7.49 10.66
N PRO A 103 -26.90 6.51 10.03
CA PRO A 103 -27.30 5.98 8.73
C PRO A 103 -28.78 5.60 8.64
N GLU A 104 -29.34 4.99 9.70
CA GLU A 104 -30.74 4.58 9.78
C GLU A 104 -31.75 5.73 9.86
N ASP A 105 -31.30 6.91 10.29
CA ASP A 105 -32.14 8.12 10.42
C ASP A 105 -32.09 8.99 9.15
N GLN A 106 -31.26 8.63 8.16
CA GLN A 106 -31.10 9.40 6.93
C GLN A 106 -32.23 9.11 5.91
N PRO A 107 -32.61 10.10 5.07
CA PRO A 107 -33.59 9.88 4.03
C PRO A 107 -33.11 8.83 3.03
N LYS A 108 -34.05 8.05 2.49
CA LYS A 108 -33.75 7.04 1.46
C LYS A 108 -33.13 7.70 0.23
N ARG A 109 -32.01 7.15 -0.24
CA ARG A 109 -31.35 7.51 -1.49
C ARG A 109 -31.41 6.36 -2.49
N VAL A 110 -30.99 6.63 -3.72
CA VAL A 110 -30.83 5.58 -4.75
C VAL A 110 -29.91 4.49 -4.22
N PHE A 111 -30.28 3.23 -4.43
CA PHE A 111 -29.56 2.05 -3.95
C PHE A 111 -29.41 1.94 -2.42
N GLY A 112 -30.16 2.72 -1.63
CA GLY A 112 -30.09 2.69 -0.18
C GLY A 112 -28.78 3.22 0.40
N ILE A 113 -28.01 3.98 -0.38
CA ILE A 113 -26.73 4.55 0.06
C ILE A 113 -26.98 5.58 1.17
N THR A 114 -26.24 5.44 2.25
CA THR A 114 -26.27 6.34 3.41
C THR A 114 -24.87 6.85 3.70
N HIS A 115 -24.76 8.06 4.25
CA HIS A 115 -23.49 8.61 4.68
C HIS A 115 -23.06 7.97 5.99
N PRO A 116 -21.79 7.59 6.16
CA PRO A 116 -21.31 7.07 7.43
C PRO A 116 -21.25 8.19 8.48
N ASN A 117 -21.48 7.83 9.73
CA ASN A 117 -21.22 8.69 10.89
C ASN A 117 -20.11 8.12 11.80
N THR A 118 -19.43 7.06 11.35
CA THR A 118 -18.34 6.40 12.08
C THR A 118 -17.01 6.64 11.37
N SER A 119 -15.93 6.74 12.16
CA SER A 119 -14.59 6.93 11.61
C SER A 119 -14.03 5.61 11.06
N TYR A 120 -13.31 5.70 9.95
CA TYR A 120 -12.65 4.57 9.28
C TYR A 120 -11.14 4.78 9.26
N GLU A 121 -10.39 3.70 9.48
CA GLU A 121 -8.97 3.61 9.17
C GLU A 121 -8.76 3.05 7.77
N PHE A 122 -8.08 3.82 6.91
CA PHE A 122 -7.69 3.41 5.57
C PHE A 122 -6.24 2.94 5.59
N VAL A 123 -6.02 1.67 5.26
CA VAL A 123 -4.77 1.00 5.54
C VAL A 123 -4.21 0.38 4.27
N VAL A 124 -2.91 0.59 4.07
CA VAL A 124 -2.10 -0.16 3.10
C VAL A 124 -1.48 -1.35 3.83
N LEU A 125 -1.71 -2.54 3.32
CA LEU A 125 -1.08 -3.77 3.82
C LEU A 125 -0.05 -4.25 2.80
N CYS A 126 1.12 -4.66 3.28
CA CYS A 126 2.07 -5.45 2.52
C CYS A 126 2.13 -6.86 3.10
N LEU A 127 1.88 -7.84 2.26
CA LEU A 127 1.94 -9.26 2.58
C LEU A 127 3.13 -9.88 1.85
N ASP A 128 3.70 -10.93 2.44
CA ASP A 128 4.57 -11.84 1.73
C ASP A 128 3.74 -12.68 0.76
N ARG A 129 4.08 -12.63 -0.52
CA ARG A 129 3.32 -13.28 -1.61
C ARG A 129 3.24 -14.80 -1.44
N ASN A 130 4.25 -15.42 -0.84
CA ASN A 130 4.36 -16.88 -0.79
C ASN A 130 3.62 -17.48 0.40
N THR A 131 3.46 -16.70 1.47
CA THR A 131 2.90 -17.17 2.75
C THR A 131 1.61 -16.46 3.17
N GLY A 132 1.31 -15.30 2.58
CA GLY A 132 0.21 -14.43 3.03
C GLY A 132 0.50 -13.69 4.35
N LYS A 133 1.69 -13.86 4.94
CA LYS A 133 2.05 -13.19 6.20
C LYS A 133 2.11 -11.68 5.99
N VAL A 134 1.48 -10.91 6.88
CA VAL A 134 1.64 -9.44 6.90
C VAL A 134 3.10 -9.11 7.22
N LEU A 135 3.76 -8.42 6.30
CA LEU A 135 5.11 -7.88 6.45
C LEU A 135 5.08 -6.53 7.15
N TRP A 136 4.13 -5.68 6.76
CA TRP A 136 3.88 -4.40 7.43
C TRP A 136 2.46 -3.91 7.16
N ARG A 137 2.02 -2.98 8.00
CA ARG A 137 0.75 -2.26 7.95
C ARG A 137 1.04 -0.76 8.06
N GLN A 138 0.43 0.04 7.20
CA GLN A 138 0.54 1.49 7.26
C GLN A 138 -0.84 2.15 7.20
N LEU A 139 -1.16 2.97 8.20
CA LEU A 139 -2.34 3.83 8.18
C LEU A 139 -2.09 4.97 7.18
N ALA A 140 -2.87 5.03 6.11
CA ALA A 140 -2.82 6.11 5.14
C ALA A 140 -3.59 7.34 5.64
N THR A 141 -4.80 7.12 6.17
CA THR A 141 -5.61 8.18 6.79
C THR A 141 -6.67 7.58 7.71
N LYS A 142 -7.20 8.41 8.61
CA LYS A 142 -8.36 8.11 9.45
C LYS A 142 -9.36 9.24 9.31
N LEU A 143 -10.58 8.94 8.85
CA LEU A 143 -11.63 9.93 8.63
C LEU A 143 -13.02 9.28 8.60
N ILE A 144 -14.06 10.10 8.70
CA ILE A 144 -15.43 9.70 8.34
C ILE A 144 -15.61 9.97 6.84
N PRO A 145 -15.88 8.96 5.99
CA PRO A 145 -16.07 9.19 4.57
C PRO A 145 -17.19 10.19 4.33
N HIS A 146 -16.96 11.15 3.43
CA HIS A 146 -17.98 12.15 3.09
C HIS A 146 -19.20 11.54 2.42
N GLU A 147 -18.99 10.52 1.57
CA GLU A 147 -20.04 9.80 0.86
C GLU A 147 -20.18 8.38 1.39
N GLY A 148 -21.38 7.81 1.23
CA GLY A 148 -21.61 6.37 1.38
C GLY A 148 -21.00 5.54 0.26
N ALA A 149 -21.00 4.21 0.45
CA ALA A 149 -20.67 3.24 -0.58
C ALA A 149 -21.92 2.47 -1.04
N HIS A 150 -21.92 1.99 -2.28
CA HIS A 150 -22.90 1.02 -2.75
C HIS A 150 -22.77 -0.29 -1.95
N GLY A 151 -23.86 -1.05 -1.77
CA GLY A 151 -23.81 -2.32 -1.01
C GLY A 151 -22.84 -3.37 -1.59
N ASP A 152 -22.60 -3.30 -2.90
CA ASP A 152 -21.66 -4.17 -3.62
C ASP A 152 -20.25 -3.55 -3.76
N ASN A 153 -19.99 -2.40 -3.13
CA ASN A 153 -18.68 -1.75 -3.15
C ASN A 153 -18.25 -1.34 -1.74
N ASN A 154 -16.99 -0.93 -1.59
CA ASN A 154 -16.46 -0.46 -0.32
C ASN A 154 -15.54 0.76 -0.53
N PHE A 155 -15.08 1.33 0.59
CA PHE A 155 -14.23 2.52 0.60
C PHE A 155 -12.76 2.26 0.21
N ALA A 156 -12.37 1.02 -0.08
CA ALA A 156 -11.02 0.60 -0.43
C ALA A 156 -11.00 -0.22 -1.74
N SER A 157 -11.64 0.30 -2.79
CA SER A 157 -11.79 -0.37 -4.10
C SER A 157 -10.73 0.04 -5.14
N ALA A 158 -10.04 1.17 -4.94
CA ALA A 158 -8.96 1.59 -5.82
C ALA A 158 -7.73 0.67 -5.69
N SER A 159 -6.92 0.57 -6.74
CA SER A 159 -5.60 -0.07 -6.61
C SER A 159 -4.63 0.88 -5.91
N PRO A 160 -3.80 0.39 -4.97
CA PRO A 160 -2.78 1.20 -4.29
C PRO A 160 -1.66 1.66 -5.24
#